data_AF-A0A7W9J0Y3-F1
#
_entry.id   AF-A0A7W9J0Y3-F1
#
_cell.length_a   1.000
_cell.length_b   1.000
_cell.length_c   1.000
_cell.angle_alpha   90.00
_cell.angle_beta   90.00
_cell.angle_gamma   90.00
#
_symmetry.space_group_name_H-M   'P 1'
#
loop_
_entity.id
_entity.type
_entity.pdbx_description
1 polymer ?
#
loop_
_entity_poly.entity_id
_entity_poly.type
_entity_poly.pdbx_seq_one_letter_code
_entity_poly.pdbx_strand_id
1 'polypeptide(L)' 'MEFRADGTFVERLIGRGDAPEEHLGRWEPSGVIARGATGSALVVNATADRLELAWQ' A
#
# COMPACT_ATOMS: atom_id res chain seq x y z
N MET A 1 -4.54 3.06 -3.70
CA MET A 1 -3.55 1.97 -3.87
C MET A 1 -4.16 0.91 -4.76
N GLU A 2 -3.34 0.16 -5.48
CA GLU A 2 -3.74 -0.94 -6.37
C GLU A 2 -2.88 -2.16 -6.01
N PHE A 3 -3.49 -3.23 -5.52
CA PHE A 3 -2.81 -4.48 -5.18
C PHE A 3 -2.93 -5.45 -6.34
N ARG A 4 -1.83 -6.11 -6.69
CA ARG A 4 -1.77 -7.07 -7.80
C ARG A 4 -1.48 -8.47 -7.27
N ALA A 5 -1.98 -9.48 -7.99
CA ALA A 5 -1.85 -10.88 -7.59
C ALA A 5 -0.39 -11.39 -7.54
N ASP A 6 0.55 -10.67 -8.16
CA ASP A 6 1.98 -10.98 -8.16
C ASP A 6 2.72 -10.50 -6.89
N GLY A 7 2.01 -10.02 -5.88
CA GLY A 7 2.60 -9.49 -4.64
C GLY A 7 3.15 -8.07 -4.76
N THR A 8 2.89 -7.37 -5.87
CA THR A 8 3.19 -5.94 -6.00
C THR A 8 1.98 -5.08 -5.64
N PHE A 9 2.24 -3.84 -5.23
CA PHE A 9 1.21 -2.81 -5.22
C PHE A 9 1.76 -1.48 -5.74
N VAL A 10 0.83 -0.65 -6.23
CA VAL A 10 1.09 0.74 -6.61
C VAL A 10 0.31 1.66 -5.68
N GLU A 11 1.02 2.60 -5.06
CA GLU A 11 0.42 3.73 -4.38
C GLU A 11 0.57 4.98 -5.24
N ARG A 12 -0.52 5.75 -5.36
CA ARG A 12 -0.54 7.04 -6.05
C ARG A 12 -0.83 8.10 -5.00
N LEU A 13 0.22 8.72 -4.47
CA LEU A 13 0.10 9.75 -3.45
C LEU A 13 -0.23 11.09 -4.13
N ILE A 14 -1.17 11.83 -3.57
CA ILE A 14 -1.42 13.21 -3.98
C ILE A 14 -0.41 14.09 -3.22
N GLY A 15 0.63 14.54 -3.92
CA GLY A 15 1.63 15.46 -3.37
C GLY A 15 1.08 16.88 -3.15
N ARG A 16 1.87 17.75 -2.50
CA ARG A 16 1.52 19.16 -2.19
C ARG A 16 1.48 20.11 -3.42
N GLY A 17 1.24 19.61 -4.64
CA GLY A 17 1.09 20.49 -5.82
C GLY A 17 1.45 19.89 -7.17
N ASP A 18 2.18 18.77 -7.22
CA ASP A 18 2.56 18.09 -8.46
C ASP A 18 1.67 16.87 -8.75
N ALA A 19 1.72 16.39 -10.01
CA ALA A 19 0.99 15.22 -10.48
C ALA A 19 1.20 14.00 -9.57
N PRO A 20 0.21 13.09 -9.45
CA PRO A 20 0.36 11.91 -8.60
C PRO A 20 1.59 11.09 -8.98
N GLU A 21 2.50 10.88 -8.02
CA GLU A 21 3.68 10.03 -8.19
C GLU A 21 3.32 8.58 -7.86
N GLU A 22 3.76 7.64 -8.71
CA GLU A 22 3.56 6.21 -8.48
C GLU A 22 4.70 5.66 -7.60
N HIS A 23 4.34 5.17 -6.41
CA HIS A 23 5.25 4.48 -5.51
C HIS A 23 4.97 2.96 -5.58
N LEU A 24 5.99 2.20 -5.97
CA LEU A 24 5.94 0.75 -6.02
C LEU A 24 6.30 0.14 -4.65
N GLY A 25 5.55 -0.87 -4.24
CA GLY A 25 5.87 -1.64 -3.05
C GLY A 25 5.48 -3.12 -3.18
N ARG A 26 5.66 -3.86 -2.08
CA ARG A 26 5.32 -5.29 -2.00
C ARG A 26 4.30 -5.55 -0.91
N TRP A 27 3.47 -6.56 -1.12
CA TRP A 27 2.57 -7.08 -0.10
C TRP A 27 2.70 -8.60 -0.03
N GLU A 28 2.37 -9.14 1.14
CA GLU A 28 2.42 -10.57 1.41
C GLU A 28 1.04 -11.09 1.85
N PRO A 29 0.72 -12.38 1.60
CA PRO A 29 -0.52 -12.99 2.09
C PRO A 29 -0.71 -12.93 3.61
N SER A 30 0.38 -12.71 4.35
CA SER A 30 0.38 -12.45 5.80
C SER A 30 -0.28 -11.12 6.18
N GLY A 31 -0.56 -10.25 5.20
CA GLY A 31 -1.12 -8.91 5.41
C GLY A 31 -0.05 -7.82 5.59
N VAL A 32 1.24 -8.16 5.47
CA VAL A 32 2.32 -7.16 5.54
C VAL A 32 2.40 -6.38 4.22
N ILE A 33 2.52 -5.06 4.32
CA ILE A 33 2.74 -4.13 3.21
C ILE A 33 4.07 -3.42 3.44
N ALA A 34 5.01 -3.56 2.52
CA ALA A 34 6.31 -2.91 2.54
C ALA A 34 6.39 -1.80 1.48
N ARG A 35 6.61 -0.54 1.90
CA ARG A 35 6.81 0.62 1.01
C ARG A 35 8.29 0.93 0.80
N GLY A 36 9.09 -0.08 0.45
CA GLY A 36 10.53 0.10 0.28
C GLY A 36 11.17 0.76 1.52
N ALA A 37 11.84 1.90 1.33
CA ALA A 37 12.51 2.65 2.40
C ALA A 37 11.58 3.52 3.28
N THR A 38 10.30 3.67 2.91
CA THR A 38 9.39 4.62 3.57
C THR A 38 8.58 4.04 4.73
N GLY A 39 8.75 2.74 5.02
CA GLY A 39 8.12 2.06 6.15
C GLY A 39 7.27 0.87 5.76
N SER A 40 6.55 0.33 6.73
CA SER A 40 5.66 -0.81 6.56
C SER A 40 4.29 -0.57 7.22
N ALA A 41 3.31 -1.35 6.77
CA ALA A 41 1.98 -1.42 7.36
C ALA A 41 1.55 -2.88 7.50
N LEU A 42 0.60 -3.11 8.41
CA LEU A 42 -0.12 -4.36 8.54
C LEU A 42 -1.59 -4.15 8.18
N VAL A 43 -2.16 -5.05 7.39
CA VAL A 43 -3.61 -5.14 7.19
C VAL A 43 -4.25 -5.63 8.48
N VAL A 44 -5.08 -4.79 9.10
CA VAL A 44 -5.79 -5.13 10.35
C VAL A 44 -7.26 -5.49 10.09
N ASN A 45 -7.85 -5.03 8.99
CA ASN A 45 -9.18 -5.41 8.56
C ASN A 45 -9.33 -5.22 7.04
N ALA A 46 -10.08 -6.11 6.38
CA ALA A 46 -10.40 -6.03 4.96
C ALA A 46 -11.83 -6.50 4.71
N THR A 47 -12.61 -5.65 4.07
CA THR A 47 -13.97 -5.91 3.59
C THR A 47 -14.03 -5.60 2.10
N ALA A 48 -15.19 -5.82 1.46
CA ALA A 48 -15.33 -5.61 0.02
C ALA A 48 -15.02 -4.17 -0.43
N ASP A 49 -15.25 -3.18 0.44
CA ASP A 49 -15.12 -1.75 0.14
C ASP A 49 -14.18 -0.99 1.08
N ARG A 50 -13.73 -1.60 2.18
CA ARG A 50 -12.81 -0.97 3.15
C ARG A 50 -11.59 -1.85 3.43
N LEU A 51 -10.42 -1.22 3.39
CA LEU A 51 -9.14 -1.76 3.85
C LEU A 51 -8.62 -0.89 4.99
N GLU A 52 -8.25 -1.51 6.11
CA GLU A 52 -7.68 -0.84 7.28
C GLU A 52 -6.24 -1.27 7.49
N LEU A 53 -5.37 -0.27 7.64
CA LEU A 53 -3.92 -0.46 7.78
C LEU A 53 -3.44 0.16 9.10
N ALA A 54 -2.60 -0.57 9.82
CA ALA A 54 -1.81 -0.04 10.92
C ALA A 54 -0.38 0.24 10.45
N TRP A 55 0.04 1.50 10.51
CA TRP A 55 1.39 1.94 10.11
C TRP A 55 2.39 1.74 11.25
N GLN A 56 3.62 1.35 10.88
CA GLN A 56 4.74 1.14 11.79
C GLN A 56 5.87 2.13 11.52
#